data_AF-A0A1Q4YLX2-F1
#
_entry.id   AF-A0A1Q4YLX2-F1
#
_cell.length_a   1.000
_cell.length_b   1.000
_cell.length_c   1.000
_cell.angle_alpha   90.00
_cell.angle_beta   90.00
_cell.angle_gamma   90.00
#
_symmetry.space_group_name_H-M   'P 1'
#
loop_
_entity.id
_entity.type
_entity.pdbx_description
1 polymer ?
#
loop_
_entity_poly.entity_id
_entity_poly.type
_entity_poly.pdbx_seq_one_letter_code
_entity_poly.pdbx_strand_id
1 'polypeptide(L)'
;MFGRWLGSRSRTGAAHQGAFAGLAVPRSAGVLSCRVLDPVNEPVRHAEYTVTDSAGRRVVGGETDPFGSVLATVPAGDYRLAVTADGFTPFHGAAVVSENAHASLGDVTLQMSQPPQLPDPGEWEVEPNHSQIGFTARHIGMARIHGRFNTFAGAVRIADRMEDSAMHVIIDAASIDTNVQMRDDHLRSGDFLDVGRYPTLEFYSDRFVHRGGSRWGVTGALTLHGVSRTVTLDTQYLGLGNGLEGEVRAACRASTELHREDFTLTWQTMLARGIAAVGSSISIDMDIQIVPKG
;
A
#
# COMPACT_ATOMS: atom_id res chain seq x y z
N MET A 1 6.51 14.19 -87.93
CA MET A 1 5.62 15.04 -87.12
C MET A 1 5.87 14.75 -85.64
N PHE A 2 6.09 15.82 -84.87
CA PHE A 2 5.94 16.06 -83.42
C PHE A 2 5.23 14.95 -82.61
N GLY A 3 5.53 14.63 -81.34
CA GLY A 3 6.42 15.20 -80.32
C GLY A 3 6.32 14.39 -78.99
N ARG A 4 7.25 14.63 -78.06
CA ARG A 4 7.27 14.10 -76.67
C ARG A 4 6.12 14.69 -75.84
N TRP A 5 5.58 13.92 -74.89
CA TRP A 5 5.12 14.48 -73.61
C TRP A 5 5.23 13.45 -72.46
N LEU A 6 5.77 13.93 -71.33
CA LEU A 6 5.92 13.25 -70.04
C LEU A 6 4.64 13.38 -69.21
N GLY A 7 4.44 12.47 -68.26
CA GLY A 7 3.66 12.69 -67.04
C GLY A 7 2.62 11.62 -66.80
N SER A 8 2.34 11.16 -65.59
CA SER A 8 2.94 11.32 -64.28
C SER A 8 2.51 10.08 -63.48
N ARG A 9 3.39 9.55 -62.62
CA ARG A 9 2.98 8.56 -61.62
C ARG A 9 2.14 9.29 -60.57
N SER A 10 0.82 9.26 -60.68
CA SER A 10 -0.06 9.63 -59.58
C SER A 10 -0.07 8.48 -58.57
N ARG A 11 0.81 8.59 -57.57
CA ARG A 11 0.77 7.82 -56.33
C ARG A 11 -0.43 8.33 -55.54
N THR A 12 -1.63 7.84 -55.85
CA THR A 12 -2.84 8.19 -55.11
C THR A 12 -2.87 7.41 -53.80
N GLY A 13 -2.56 8.15 -52.73
CA GLY A 13 -3.11 8.01 -51.38
C GLY A 13 -3.15 6.61 -50.80
N ALA A 14 -2.09 6.24 -50.07
CA ALA A 14 -2.26 5.32 -48.97
C ALA A 14 -3.25 5.98 -47.99
N ALA A 15 -4.48 5.48 -47.94
CA ALA A 15 -5.41 5.80 -46.88
C ALA A 15 -4.69 5.52 -45.56
N HIS A 16 -4.59 6.53 -44.70
CA HIS A 16 -4.25 6.33 -43.30
C HIS A 16 -5.32 5.40 -42.71
N GLN A 17 -5.08 4.09 -42.76
CA GLN A 17 -5.77 3.15 -41.90
C GLN A 17 -5.34 3.51 -40.48
N GLY A 18 -6.18 4.30 -39.80
CA GLY A 18 -5.98 4.64 -38.41
C GLY A 18 -5.81 3.36 -37.60
N ALA A 19 -5.02 3.41 -36.52
CA ALA A 19 -4.60 2.29 -35.69
C ALA A 19 -5.75 1.44 -35.05
N PHE A 20 -7.01 1.74 -35.41
CA PHE A 20 -8.24 1.16 -34.88
C PHE A 20 -9.15 0.60 -35.97
N ALA A 21 -8.64 0.30 -37.16
CA ALA A 21 -9.42 -0.21 -38.30
C ALA A 21 -10.26 -1.47 -38.03
N GLY A 22 -10.06 -2.16 -36.89
CA GLY A 22 -10.84 -3.32 -36.44
C GLY A 22 -11.90 -3.07 -35.35
N LEU A 23 -11.98 -1.87 -34.76
CA LEU A 23 -12.96 -1.55 -33.71
C LEU A 23 -14.21 -0.89 -34.32
N ALA A 24 -15.37 -1.54 -34.17
CA ALA A 24 -16.65 -0.99 -34.60
C ALA A 24 -17.12 0.11 -33.63
N VAL A 25 -16.77 1.35 -33.92
CA VAL A 25 -17.20 2.53 -33.15
C VAL A 25 -18.51 3.08 -33.77
N PRO A 26 -19.50 3.51 -32.96
CA PRO A 26 -20.66 4.21 -33.48
C PRO A 26 -20.24 5.43 -34.32
N ARG A 27 -20.97 5.75 -35.40
CA ARG A 27 -20.55 6.78 -36.37
C ARG A 27 -20.34 8.18 -35.77
N SER A 28 -21.04 8.50 -34.68
CA SER A 28 -20.96 9.77 -33.94
C SER A 28 -20.00 9.72 -32.74
N ALA A 29 -19.23 8.64 -32.60
CA ALA A 29 -18.33 8.41 -31.49
C ALA A 29 -16.89 8.31 -31.98
N GLY A 30 -15.96 8.52 -31.04
CA GLY A 30 -14.55 8.24 -31.20
C GLY A 30 -14.04 7.42 -30.02
N VAL A 31 -12.75 7.13 -30.05
CA VAL A 31 -12.06 6.37 -29.00
C VAL A 31 -11.14 7.32 -28.23
N LEU A 32 -11.27 7.34 -26.91
CA LEU A 32 -10.33 7.96 -25.98
C LEU A 32 -9.44 6.86 -25.39
N SER A 33 -8.12 7.08 -25.34
CA SER A 33 -7.24 6.18 -24.60
C SER A 33 -6.09 6.89 -23.90
N CYS A 34 -5.60 6.27 -22.83
CA CYS A 34 -4.32 6.59 -22.20
C CYS A 34 -3.72 5.35 -21.55
N ARG A 35 -2.46 5.44 -21.14
CA ARG A 35 -1.82 4.46 -20.27
C ARG A 35 -1.40 5.15 -18.98
N VAL A 36 -1.86 4.64 -17.85
CA VAL A 36 -1.59 5.19 -16.53
C VAL A 36 -0.35 4.51 -15.96
N LEU A 37 0.67 5.32 -15.66
CA LEU A 37 1.97 4.87 -15.17
C LEU A 37 2.30 5.54 -13.83
N ASP A 38 3.12 4.89 -13.03
CA ASP A 38 3.72 5.49 -11.84
C ASP A 38 5.02 6.27 -12.20
N PRO A 39 5.65 6.99 -11.26
CA PRO A 39 6.88 7.73 -11.51
C PRO A 39 8.09 6.89 -11.96
N VAL A 40 8.04 5.56 -11.83
CA VAL A 40 9.09 4.65 -12.28
C VAL A 40 8.72 3.92 -13.60
N ASN A 41 7.67 4.40 -14.27
CA ASN A 41 7.13 3.89 -15.54
C ASN A 41 6.50 2.49 -15.48
N GLU A 42 6.09 2.05 -14.29
CA GLU A 42 5.31 0.82 -14.14
C GLU A 42 3.81 1.10 -14.27
N PRO A 43 3.02 0.18 -14.85
CA PRO A 43 1.58 0.32 -14.92
C PRO A 43 0.92 0.40 -13.55
N VAL A 44 0.14 1.47 -13.32
CA VAL A 44 -0.71 1.57 -12.13
C VAL A 44 -1.93 0.70 -12.35
N ARG A 45 -2.06 -0.35 -11.55
CA ARG A 45 -3.21 -1.27 -11.57
C ARG A 45 -4.32 -0.72 -10.71
N HIS A 46 -5.57 -1.06 -11.04
CA HIS A 46 -6.75 -0.64 -10.29
C HIS A 46 -6.88 0.88 -10.11
N ALA A 47 -6.26 1.68 -10.98
CA ALA A 47 -6.51 3.11 -10.99
C ALA A 47 -7.93 3.35 -11.52
N GLU A 48 -8.75 4.00 -10.71
CA GLU A 48 -10.08 4.40 -11.12
C GLU A 48 -9.97 5.58 -12.09
N TYR A 49 -10.67 5.51 -13.20
CA TYR A 49 -10.78 6.61 -14.14
C TYR A 49 -12.23 7.03 -14.34
N THR A 50 -12.44 8.32 -14.55
CA THR A 50 -13.73 8.88 -14.93
C THR A 50 -13.55 9.87 -16.06
N VAL A 51 -14.37 9.74 -17.10
CA VAL A 51 -14.47 10.69 -18.20
C VAL A 51 -15.75 11.49 -18.02
N THR A 52 -15.62 12.81 -17.94
CA THR A 52 -16.73 13.75 -17.80
C THR A 52 -16.84 14.65 -19.04
N ASP A 53 -18.06 15.00 -19.43
CA ASP A 53 -18.29 15.98 -20.50
C ASP A 53 -18.03 17.43 -20.02
N SER A 54 -18.16 18.39 -20.93
CA SER A 54 -17.99 19.82 -20.62
C SER A 54 -18.96 20.34 -19.55
N ALA A 55 -20.14 19.73 -19.38
CA ALA A 55 -21.11 20.02 -18.34
C ALA A 55 -20.77 19.35 -16.99
N GLY A 56 -19.67 18.58 -16.91
CA GLY A 56 -19.25 17.86 -15.71
C GLY A 56 -20.02 16.57 -15.45
N ARG A 57 -20.84 16.10 -16.40
CA ARG A 57 -21.58 14.84 -16.26
C ARG A 57 -20.65 13.68 -16.56
N ARG A 58 -20.68 12.66 -15.72
CA ARG A 58 -19.95 11.41 -15.97
C ARG A 58 -20.52 10.72 -17.20
N VAL A 59 -19.66 10.47 -18.19
CA VAL A 59 -19.99 9.77 -19.43
C VAL A 59 -19.58 8.30 -19.33
N VAL A 60 -18.41 8.02 -18.78
CA VAL A 60 -17.89 6.67 -18.58
C VAL A 60 -16.87 6.67 -17.44
N GLY A 61 -16.64 5.52 -16.83
CA GLY A 61 -15.54 5.31 -15.90
C GLY A 61 -15.39 3.82 -15.56
N GLY A 62 -14.29 3.47 -14.93
CA GLY A 62 -13.95 2.11 -14.54
C GLY A 62 -12.56 2.07 -13.95
N GLU A 63 -11.95 0.90 -13.95
CA GLU A 63 -10.55 0.72 -13.56
C GLU A 63 -9.67 0.51 -14.78
N THR A 64 -8.40 0.89 -14.66
CA THR A 64 -7.35 0.47 -15.60
C THR A 64 -7.23 -1.04 -15.67
N ASP A 65 -6.89 -1.56 -16.85
CA ASP A 65 -6.50 -2.97 -16.99
C ASP A 65 -5.16 -3.29 -16.28
N PRO A 66 -4.72 -4.57 -16.22
CA PRO A 66 -3.45 -4.94 -15.60
C PRO A 66 -2.19 -4.30 -16.23
N PHE A 67 -2.32 -3.67 -17.39
CA PHE A 67 -1.26 -2.95 -18.12
C PHE A 67 -1.38 -1.42 -18.00
N GLY A 68 -2.29 -0.93 -17.15
CA GLY A 68 -2.52 0.49 -16.88
C GLY A 68 -3.37 1.16 -17.96
N SER A 69 -3.96 0.42 -18.90
CA SER A 69 -4.65 1.02 -20.04
C SER A 69 -6.05 1.50 -19.65
N VAL A 70 -6.39 2.69 -20.13
CA VAL A 70 -7.77 3.21 -20.20
C VAL A 70 -8.18 3.25 -21.66
N LEU A 71 -9.33 2.66 -21.97
CA LEU A 71 -9.92 2.71 -23.30
C LEU A 71 -11.42 2.95 -23.17
N ALA A 72 -11.91 4.03 -23.78
CA ALA A 72 -13.30 4.42 -23.72
C ALA A 72 -13.81 4.84 -25.11
N THR A 73 -15.00 4.36 -25.46
CA THR A 73 -15.74 4.88 -26.62
C THR A 73 -16.71 5.94 -26.14
N VAL A 74 -16.59 7.17 -26.66
CA VAL A 74 -17.43 8.32 -26.25
C VAL A 74 -17.90 9.10 -27.49
N PRO A 75 -19.04 9.80 -27.42
CA PRO A 75 -19.47 10.70 -28.49
C PRO A 75 -18.37 11.72 -28.87
N ALA A 76 -18.41 12.28 -30.07
CA ALA A 76 -17.53 13.41 -30.38
C ALA A 76 -17.82 14.60 -29.45
N GLY A 77 -16.77 15.25 -28.94
CA GLY A 77 -16.88 16.37 -28.01
C GLY A 77 -15.66 16.58 -27.13
N ASP A 78 -15.79 17.52 -26.20
CA ASP A 78 -14.77 17.88 -25.22
C ASP A 78 -15.00 17.14 -23.89
N TYR A 79 -13.94 16.57 -23.36
CA TYR A 79 -13.96 15.74 -22.16
C TYR A 79 -12.86 16.11 -21.17
N ARG A 80 -13.09 15.78 -19.90
CA ARG A 80 -12.05 15.70 -18.87
C ARG A 80 -11.92 14.27 -18.38
N LEU A 81 -10.70 13.75 -18.43
CA LEU A 81 -10.30 12.51 -17.77
C LEU A 81 -9.81 12.86 -16.35
N ALA A 82 -10.37 12.19 -15.35
CA ALA A 82 -9.81 12.12 -14.00
C ALA A 82 -9.30 10.70 -13.77
N VAL A 83 -8.12 10.56 -13.16
CA VAL A 83 -7.56 9.26 -12.74
C VAL A 83 -7.16 9.35 -11.28
N THR A 84 -7.59 8.39 -10.48
CA THR A 84 -7.31 8.30 -9.04
C THR A 84 -6.79 6.91 -8.72
N ALA A 85 -5.76 6.85 -7.89
CA ALA A 85 -5.21 5.60 -7.38
C ALA A 85 -4.65 5.83 -5.97
N ASP A 86 -4.76 4.82 -5.11
CA ASP A 86 -4.23 4.88 -3.75
C ASP A 86 -2.74 5.24 -3.76
N GLY A 87 -2.36 6.20 -2.92
CA GLY A 87 -0.98 6.69 -2.82
C GLY A 87 -0.59 7.75 -3.86
N PHE A 88 -1.45 8.07 -4.83
CA PHE A 88 -1.16 9.06 -5.87
C PHE A 88 -2.04 10.30 -5.77
N THR A 89 -1.51 11.44 -6.21
CA THR A 89 -2.28 12.65 -6.43
C THR A 89 -3.23 12.44 -7.62
N PRO A 90 -4.53 12.80 -7.52
CA PRO A 90 -5.46 12.71 -8.63
C PRO A 90 -4.93 13.44 -9.87
N PHE A 91 -4.95 12.75 -11.01
CA PHE A 91 -4.64 13.34 -12.30
C PHE A 91 -5.90 13.90 -12.96
N HIS A 92 -5.78 15.04 -13.62
CA HIS A 92 -6.82 15.61 -14.46
C HIS A 92 -6.24 16.03 -15.82
N GLY A 93 -6.85 15.54 -16.90
CA GLY A 93 -6.45 15.84 -18.28
C GLY A 93 -7.66 16.19 -19.15
N ALA A 94 -7.46 17.10 -20.11
CA ALA A 94 -8.48 17.42 -21.11
C ALA A 94 -8.27 16.59 -22.39
N ALA A 95 -9.36 16.14 -23.00
CA ALA A 95 -9.33 15.40 -24.25
C ALA A 95 -10.42 15.92 -25.20
N VAL A 96 -10.08 16.06 -26.48
CA VAL A 96 -11.04 16.35 -27.55
C VAL A 96 -11.17 15.10 -28.40
N VAL A 97 -12.38 14.55 -28.49
CA VAL A 97 -12.66 13.35 -29.27
C VAL A 97 -13.44 13.75 -30.53
N SER A 98 -12.92 13.39 -31.70
CA SER A 98 -13.61 13.58 -32.98
C SER A 98 -14.29 12.30 -33.45
N GLU A 99 -15.30 12.44 -34.33
CA GLU A 99 -16.02 11.30 -34.91
C GLU A 99 -15.07 10.35 -35.66
N ASN A 100 -15.18 9.05 -35.42
CA ASN A 100 -14.36 8.00 -36.00
C ASN A 100 -12.85 8.23 -35.85
N ALA A 101 -12.44 9.00 -34.83
CA ALA A 101 -11.05 9.29 -34.52
C ALA A 101 -10.61 8.64 -33.21
N HIS A 102 -9.29 8.51 -33.05
CA HIS A 102 -8.65 8.12 -31.81
C HIS A 102 -7.99 9.34 -31.17
N ALA A 103 -8.48 9.72 -29.99
CA ALA A 103 -7.86 10.71 -29.13
C ALA A 103 -7.00 9.98 -28.09
N SER A 104 -5.68 10.01 -28.27
CA SER A 104 -4.76 9.48 -27.27
C SER A 104 -4.22 10.60 -26.39
N LEU A 105 -4.30 10.41 -25.08
CA LEU A 105 -3.57 11.25 -24.10
C LEU A 105 -2.14 10.75 -23.86
N GLY A 106 -1.72 9.67 -24.52
CA GLY A 106 -0.42 9.04 -24.29
C GLY A 106 -0.29 8.44 -22.89
N ASP A 107 0.91 8.54 -22.34
CA ASP A 107 1.22 8.10 -20.99
C ASP A 107 0.83 9.19 -19.98
N VAL A 108 0.00 8.81 -19.02
CA VAL A 108 -0.43 9.60 -17.86
C VAL A 108 0.37 9.12 -16.66
N THR A 109 1.45 9.83 -16.33
CA THR A 109 2.28 9.52 -15.16
C THR A 109 1.69 10.16 -13.91
N LEU A 110 1.16 9.34 -13.01
CA LEU A 110 0.67 9.80 -11.72
C LEU A 110 1.83 10.27 -10.83
N GLN A 111 1.59 11.30 -10.03
CA GLN A 111 2.54 11.80 -9.05
C GLN A 111 2.23 11.19 -7.69
N MET A 112 3.24 10.72 -6.95
CA MET A 112 3.03 10.25 -5.58
C MET A 112 2.44 11.39 -4.74
N SER A 113 1.41 11.08 -3.97
CA SER A 113 0.84 12.02 -3.01
C SER A 113 1.85 12.28 -1.90
N GLN A 114 2.08 13.53 -1.52
CA GLN A 114 3.00 13.88 -0.43
C GLN A 114 2.45 13.39 0.93
N PRO A 115 3.33 13.02 1.87
CA PRO A 115 2.87 12.73 3.22
C PRO A 115 2.35 14.01 3.91
N PRO A 116 1.48 13.88 4.92
CA PRO A 116 1.23 15.00 5.82
C PRO A 116 2.53 15.42 6.52
N GLN A 117 2.52 16.58 7.19
CA GLN A 117 3.68 17.09 7.91
C GLN A 117 4.30 16.01 8.80
N LEU A 118 5.56 15.67 8.53
CA LEU A 118 6.31 14.67 9.26
C LEU A 118 6.83 15.25 10.59
N PRO A 119 7.17 14.40 11.58
CA PRO A 119 7.82 14.84 12.80
C PRO A 119 9.19 15.48 12.49
N ASP A 120 9.57 16.47 13.29
CA ASP A 120 10.90 17.08 13.17
C ASP A 120 12.01 16.05 13.45
N PRO A 121 13.18 16.18 12.79
CA PRO A 121 14.34 15.35 13.07
C PRO A 121 14.73 15.38 14.55
N GLY A 122 15.05 14.21 15.10
CA GLY A 122 15.38 14.07 16.52
C GLY A 122 15.12 12.68 17.06
N GLU A 123 15.30 12.55 18.37
CA GLU A 123 15.00 11.33 19.11
C GLU A 123 13.56 11.40 19.63
N TRP A 124 12.82 10.34 19.36
CA TRP A 124 11.44 10.13 19.79
C TRP A 124 11.35 8.80 20.52
N GLU A 125 10.34 8.65 21.37
CA GLU A 125 10.06 7.42 22.08
C GLU A 125 8.58 7.04 21.97
N VAL A 126 8.31 5.74 21.94
CA VAL A 126 6.96 5.20 22.01
C VAL A 126 6.37 5.55 23.36
N GLU A 127 5.21 6.20 23.35
CA GLU A 127 4.45 6.49 24.55
C GLU A 127 3.54 5.28 24.83
N PRO A 128 3.79 4.47 25.87
CA PRO A 128 3.13 3.18 26.02
C PRO A 128 1.65 3.28 26.40
N ASN A 129 1.19 4.37 27.04
CA ASN A 129 -0.19 4.48 27.52
C ASN A 129 -1.20 4.76 26.39
N HIS A 130 -0.75 5.30 25.26
CA HIS A 130 -1.56 5.53 24.06
C HIS A 130 -1.09 4.68 22.88
N SER A 131 -0.41 3.59 23.17
CA SER A 131 0.08 2.63 22.17
C SER A 131 -0.43 1.23 22.46
N GLN A 132 -0.59 0.41 21.44
CA GLN A 132 -0.98 -0.98 21.55
C GLN A 132 -0.26 -1.84 20.50
N ILE A 133 0.16 -3.03 20.92
CA ILE A 133 0.60 -4.11 20.03
C ILE A 133 -0.36 -5.29 20.20
N GLY A 134 -1.27 -5.44 19.25
CA GLY A 134 -2.26 -6.50 19.19
C GLY A 134 -1.88 -7.61 18.22
N PHE A 135 -2.38 -8.81 18.49
CA PHE A 135 -2.29 -9.93 17.55
C PHE A 135 -3.60 -10.70 17.49
N THR A 136 -3.82 -11.35 16.34
CA THR A 136 -4.97 -12.22 16.10
C THR A 136 -4.51 -13.54 15.51
N ALA A 137 -4.84 -14.64 16.19
CA ALA A 137 -4.62 -16.01 15.72
C ALA A 137 -5.95 -16.67 15.34
N ARG A 138 -5.96 -17.56 14.34
CA ARG A 138 -7.13 -18.38 14.03
C ARG A 138 -7.12 -19.65 14.86
N HIS A 139 -8.23 -19.94 15.54
CA HIS A 139 -8.48 -21.19 16.24
C HIS A 139 -9.35 -22.10 15.39
N ILE A 140 -8.88 -23.32 15.13
CA ILE A 140 -9.53 -24.37 14.32
C ILE A 140 -10.06 -23.89 12.95
N GLY A 141 -9.42 -22.87 12.38
CA GLY A 141 -9.82 -22.24 11.11
C GLY A 141 -11.10 -21.38 11.18
N MET A 142 -11.77 -21.30 12.33
CA MET A 142 -13.09 -20.66 12.45
C MET A 142 -13.07 -19.44 13.38
N ALA A 143 -12.70 -19.63 14.64
CA ALA A 143 -12.74 -18.57 15.65
C ALA A 143 -11.44 -17.74 15.63
N ARG A 144 -11.51 -16.49 16.10
CA ARG A 144 -10.35 -15.63 16.29
C ARG A 144 -9.99 -15.56 17.78
N ILE A 145 -8.73 -15.78 18.10
CA ILE A 145 -8.15 -15.51 19.40
C ILE A 145 -7.42 -14.18 19.28
N HIS A 146 -7.87 -13.20 20.06
CA HIS A 146 -7.22 -11.91 20.17
C HIS A 146 -6.30 -11.92 21.37
N GLY A 147 -5.14 -11.32 21.22
CA GLY A 147 -4.24 -11.04 22.32
C GLY A 147 -3.45 -9.76 22.08
N ARG A 148 -2.65 -9.40 23.07
CA ARG A 148 -1.78 -8.23 23.03
C ARG A 148 -0.55 -8.45 23.91
N PHE A 149 0.43 -7.57 23.74
CA PHE A 149 1.53 -7.42 24.71
C PHE A 149 1.31 -6.12 25.49
N ASN A 150 1.31 -6.22 26.82
CA ASN A 150 1.01 -5.10 27.70
C ASN A 150 2.25 -4.29 28.09
N THR A 151 3.47 -4.76 27.77
CA THR A 151 4.71 -4.08 28.16
C THR A 151 5.69 -4.07 26.99
N PHE A 152 6.01 -2.87 26.54
CA PHE A 152 6.95 -2.61 25.45
C PHE A 152 7.52 -1.20 25.59
N ALA A 153 8.67 -0.98 24.96
CA ALA A 153 9.29 0.32 24.80
C ALA A 153 9.84 0.43 23.38
N GLY A 154 9.93 1.66 22.87
CA GLY A 154 10.52 1.89 21.57
C GLY A 154 11.22 3.23 21.49
N ALA A 155 12.36 3.26 20.80
CA ALA A 155 13.07 4.47 20.44
C ALA A 155 13.02 4.64 18.93
N VAL A 156 12.76 5.86 18.46
CA VAL A 156 12.68 6.21 17.05
C VAL A 156 13.56 7.43 16.81
N ARG A 157 14.60 7.25 15.98
CA ARG A 157 15.42 8.36 15.49
C ARG A 157 14.87 8.82 14.15
N ILE A 158 14.29 10.01 14.12
CA ILE A 158 13.85 10.67 12.90
C ILE A 158 15.02 11.45 12.32
N ALA A 159 15.41 11.13 11.09
CA ALA A 159 16.44 11.85 10.35
C ALA A 159 15.84 13.00 9.50
N ASP A 160 16.70 13.84 8.92
CA ASP A 160 16.29 14.89 7.96
C ASP A 160 15.48 14.32 6.78
N ARG A 161 15.85 13.12 6.36
CA ARG A 161 15.12 12.31 5.39
C ARG A 161 14.51 11.13 6.12
N MET A 162 13.20 10.94 5.99
CA MET A 162 12.51 9.87 6.70
C MET A 162 13.04 8.48 6.32
N GLU A 163 13.55 8.32 5.09
CA GLU A 163 14.15 7.08 4.61
C GLU A 163 15.42 6.66 5.38
N ASP A 164 16.10 7.63 6.02
CA ASP A 164 17.33 7.43 6.80
C ASP A 164 17.06 7.32 8.32
N SER A 165 15.77 7.32 8.71
CA SER A 165 15.31 7.10 10.08
C SER A 165 15.49 5.65 10.50
N ALA A 166 15.53 5.41 11.82
CA ALA A 166 15.61 4.07 12.39
C ALA A 166 14.74 3.97 13.64
N MET A 167 14.26 2.77 13.95
CA MET A 167 13.60 2.49 15.23
C MET A 167 14.09 1.18 15.83
N HIS A 168 14.03 1.12 17.16
CA HIS A 168 14.24 -0.09 17.93
C HIS A 168 13.09 -0.24 18.92
N VAL A 169 12.39 -1.37 18.86
CA VAL A 169 11.28 -1.71 19.76
C VAL A 169 11.63 -2.99 20.52
N ILE A 170 11.43 -2.98 21.83
CA ILE A 170 11.57 -4.13 22.72
C ILE A 170 10.21 -4.41 23.34
N ILE A 171 9.76 -5.66 23.26
CA ILE A 171 8.51 -6.14 23.84
C ILE A 171 8.85 -7.18 24.90
N ASP A 172 8.30 -7.06 26.10
CA ASP A 172 8.41 -8.09 27.12
C ASP A 172 7.50 -9.27 26.74
N ALA A 173 8.11 -10.43 26.47
CA ALA A 173 7.40 -11.63 26.08
C ALA A 173 6.45 -12.14 27.17
N ALA A 174 6.77 -11.90 28.45
CA ALA A 174 5.92 -12.29 29.56
C ALA A 174 4.64 -11.43 29.66
N SER A 175 4.60 -10.26 29.01
CA SER A 175 3.44 -9.37 29.02
C SER A 175 2.30 -9.81 28.09
N ILE A 176 2.45 -10.97 27.41
CA ILE A 176 1.39 -11.55 26.59
C ILE A 176 0.10 -11.76 27.39
N ASP A 177 -1.01 -11.35 26.80
CA ASP A 177 -2.33 -11.40 27.40
C ASP A 177 -3.38 -11.70 26.32
N THR A 178 -4.05 -12.84 26.49
CA THR A 178 -5.17 -13.28 25.65
C THR A 178 -6.48 -13.29 26.43
N ASN A 179 -6.50 -12.67 27.61
CA ASN A 179 -7.59 -12.63 28.58
C ASN A 179 -7.99 -14.02 29.13
N VAL A 180 -7.07 -15.00 29.09
CA VAL A 180 -7.28 -16.36 29.60
C VAL A 180 -5.99 -16.83 30.27
N GLN A 181 -5.92 -16.69 31.60
CA GLN A 181 -4.72 -16.96 32.38
C GLN A 181 -4.04 -18.29 32.04
N MET A 182 -4.80 -19.39 31.98
CA MET A 182 -4.25 -20.72 31.66
C MET A 182 -3.59 -20.77 30.28
N ARG A 183 -4.14 -20.05 29.30
CA ARG A 183 -3.55 -19.96 27.96
C ARG A 183 -2.30 -19.07 27.99
N ASP A 184 -2.35 -17.96 28.71
CA ASP A 184 -1.20 -17.05 28.83
C ASP A 184 -0.03 -17.73 29.54
N ASP A 185 -0.28 -18.53 30.59
CA ASP A 185 0.73 -19.33 31.27
C ASP A 185 1.36 -20.37 30.34
N HIS A 186 0.56 -21.01 29.48
CA HIS A 186 1.08 -21.93 28.47
C HIS A 186 1.87 -21.20 27.38
N LEU A 187 1.41 -20.04 26.90
CA LEU A 187 2.13 -19.25 25.90
C LEU A 187 3.47 -18.76 26.41
N ARG A 188 3.61 -18.52 27.72
CA ARG A 188 4.88 -18.13 28.36
C ARG A 188 5.85 -19.31 28.57
N SER A 189 5.36 -20.55 28.56
CA SER A 189 6.16 -21.73 28.91
C SER A 189 7.23 -22.03 27.85
N GLY A 190 8.14 -22.95 28.21
CA GLY A 190 9.16 -23.49 27.29
C GLY A 190 8.59 -24.25 26.07
N ASP A 191 7.29 -24.54 26.06
CA ASP A 191 6.63 -25.17 24.91
C ASP A 191 6.25 -24.16 23.84
N PHE A 192 6.27 -22.86 24.15
CA PHE A 192 5.90 -21.78 23.23
C PHE A 192 6.90 -20.63 23.25
N LEU A 193 6.64 -19.48 23.91
CA LEU A 193 7.56 -18.33 23.86
C LEU A 193 8.86 -18.53 24.65
N ASP A 194 8.88 -19.49 25.59
CA ASP A 194 10.01 -19.77 26.47
C ASP A 194 10.58 -18.48 27.09
N VAL A 195 9.73 -17.73 27.79
CA VAL A 195 10.10 -16.38 28.28
C VAL A 195 11.24 -16.39 29.29
N GLY A 196 11.55 -17.56 29.87
CA GLY A 196 12.73 -17.75 30.71
C GLY A 196 14.04 -17.72 29.93
N ARG A 197 14.04 -18.15 28.66
CA ARG A 197 15.22 -18.12 27.77
C ARG A 197 15.19 -16.97 26.78
N TYR A 198 14.00 -16.55 26.33
CA TYR A 198 13.79 -15.46 25.38
C TYR A 198 12.81 -14.43 25.99
N PRO A 199 13.29 -13.60 26.93
CA PRO A 199 12.42 -12.67 27.66
C PRO A 199 11.88 -11.52 26.79
N THR A 200 12.53 -11.24 25.65
CA THR A 200 12.18 -10.12 24.78
C THR A 200 11.89 -10.57 23.35
N LEU A 201 10.98 -9.84 22.69
CA LEU A 201 10.88 -9.76 21.24
C LEU A 201 11.46 -8.40 20.84
N GLU A 202 12.32 -8.37 19.83
CA GLU A 202 13.04 -7.15 19.44
C GLU A 202 12.89 -6.88 17.96
N PHE A 203 12.51 -5.64 17.60
CA PHE A 203 12.42 -5.20 16.22
C PHE A 203 13.36 -4.02 15.98
N TYR A 204 14.28 -4.16 15.03
CA TYR A 204 15.18 -3.11 14.58
C TYR A 204 14.89 -2.76 13.13
N SER A 205 14.43 -1.54 12.86
CA SER A 205 14.24 -1.09 11.49
C SER A 205 15.50 -0.49 10.89
N ASP A 206 15.64 -0.68 9.58
CA ASP A 206 16.75 -0.13 8.79
C ASP A 206 16.29 0.59 7.52
N ARG A 207 14.98 0.56 7.20
CA ARG A 207 14.47 1.12 5.96
C ARG A 207 13.02 1.58 6.07
N PHE A 208 12.80 2.86 5.81
CA PHE A 208 11.48 3.47 5.64
C PHE A 208 11.27 3.81 4.17
N VAL A 209 10.13 3.41 3.61
CA VAL A 209 9.80 3.66 2.20
C VAL A 209 8.45 4.36 2.13
N HIS A 210 8.43 5.58 1.62
CA HIS A 210 7.17 6.27 1.34
C HIS A 210 6.41 5.54 0.23
N ARG A 211 5.14 5.21 0.48
CA ARG A 211 4.25 4.52 -0.46
C ARG A 211 3.14 5.43 -0.98
N GLY A 212 3.29 6.74 -0.79
CA GLY A 212 2.33 7.74 -1.22
C GLY A 212 1.32 8.11 -0.13
N GLY A 213 0.96 9.39 -0.08
CA GLY A 213 0.11 9.96 0.95
C GLY A 213 0.65 9.66 2.33
N SER A 214 -0.20 9.18 3.22
CA SER A 214 0.17 8.76 4.57
C SER A 214 0.78 7.36 4.68
N ARG A 215 1.01 6.63 3.58
CA ARG A 215 1.44 5.22 3.64
C ARG A 215 2.95 5.08 3.60
N TRP A 216 3.46 4.16 4.41
CA TRP A 216 4.87 3.86 4.56
C TRP A 216 5.07 2.34 4.68
N GLY A 217 6.16 1.83 4.12
CA GLY A 217 6.67 0.51 4.45
C GLY A 217 7.86 0.65 5.39
N VAL A 218 7.80 0.05 6.57
CA VAL A 218 8.92 0.03 7.53
C VAL A 218 9.48 -1.39 7.58
N THR A 219 10.71 -1.59 7.10
CA THR A 219 11.36 -2.89 7.10
C THR A 219 12.41 -2.96 8.20
N GLY A 220 12.51 -4.12 8.84
CA GLY A 220 13.48 -4.38 9.89
C GLY A 220 13.66 -5.85 10.20
N ALA A 221 14.60 -6.15 11.09
CA ALA A 221 14.80 -7.48 11.66
C ALA A 221 13.95 -7.63 12.93
N LEU A 222 13.03 -8.60 12.93
CA LEU A 222 12.32 -9.06 14.12
C LEU A 222 13.05 -10.29 14.67
N THR A 223 13.49 -10.22 15.92
CA THR A 223 14.00 -11.36 16.69
C THR A 223 12.93 -11.84 17.64
N LEU A 224 12.55 -13.11 17.51
CA LEU A 224 11.52 -13.75 18.31
C LEU A 224 11.92 -15.22 18.53
N HIS A 225 11.88 -15.67 19.79
CA HIS A 225 12.29 -17.03 20.19
C HIS A 225 13.70 -17.41 19.67
N GLY A 226 14.65 -16.47 19.76
CA GLY A 226 16.04 -16.66 19.34
C GLY A 226 16.29 -16.67 17.83
N VAL A 227 15.27 -16.41 17.01
CA VAL A 227 15.36 -16.39 15.55
C VAL A 227 15.07 -15.00 15.01
N SER A 228 15.95 -14.50 14.14
CA SER A 228 15.74 -13.23 13.45
C SER A 228 15.21 -13.42 12.03
N ARG A 229 14.20 -12.63 11.65
CA ARG A 229 13.61 -12.59 10.31
C ARG A 229 13.38 -11.15 9.87
N THR A 230 13.53 -10.90 8.58
CA THR A 230 13.13 -9.62 8.00
C THR A 230 11.61 -9.53 7.93
N VAL A 231 11.05 -8.48 8.52
CA VAL A 231 9.62 -8.19 8.55
C VAL A 231 9.40 -6.79 8.00
N THR A 232 8.36 -6.62 7.19
CA THR A 232 7.88 -5.31 6.75
C THR A 232 6.55 -5.01 7.40
N LEU A 233 6.48 -3.85 8.06
CA LEU A 233 5.26 -3.26 8.57
C LEU A 233 4.63 -2.40 7.47
N ASP A 234 3.34 -2.60 7.23
CA ASP A 234 2.52 -1.69 6.43
C ASP A 234 1.96 -0.62 7.36
N THR A 235 2.49 0.59 7.23
CA THR A 235 2.27 1.69 8.17
C THR A 235 1.45 2.80 7.53
N GLN A 236 0.42 3.26 8.22
CA GLN A 236 -0.29 4.49 7.93
C GLN A 236 0.07 5.54 8.97
N TYR A 237 0.72 6.61 8.52
CA TYR A 237 1.02 7.78 9.33
C TYR A 237 -0.22 8.66 9.50
N LEU A 238 -0.63 8.89 10.74
CA LEU A 238 -1.86 9.62 11.06
C LEU A 238 -1.65 11.13 11.24
N GLY A 239 -0.39 11.58 11.18
CA GLY A 239 0.00 12.98 11.30
C GLY A 239 0.52 13.35 12.69
N LEU A 240 0.71 14.66 12.87
CA LEU A 240 1.05 15.29 14.14
C LEU A 240 -0.20 15.76 14.88
N GLY A 241 -0.12 15.75 16.19
CA GLY A 241 -1.10 16.36 17.09
C GLY A 241 -0.42 16.87 18.34
N ASN A 242 -1.16 17.60 19.17
CA ASN A 242 -0.71 18.00 20.50
C ASN A 242 -1.47 17.20 21.54
N GLY A 243 -0.77 16.74 22.57
CA GLY A 243 -1.40 16.17 23.74
C GLY A 243 -2.06 17.23 24.62
N LEU A 244 -2.63 16.78 25.75
CA LEU A 244 -3.38 17.64 26.65
C LEU A 244 -2.50 18.73 27.31
N GLU A 245 -1.20 18.48 27.43
CA GLU A 245 -0.23 19.39 28.04
C GLU A 245 0.53 20.22 26.99
N GLY A 246 0.11 20.13 25.71
CA GLY A 246 0.70 20.87 24.59
C GLY A 246 1.94 20.22 23.99
N GLU A 247 2.32 19.03 24.47
CA GLU A 247 3.43 18.25 23.95
C GLU A 247 3.11 17.70 22.54
N VAL A 248 4.07 17.80 21.62
CA VAL A 248 3.90 17.28 20.26
C VAL A 248 3.87 15.76 20.30
N ARG A 249 2.96 15.17 19.52
CA ARG A 249 2.78 13.74 19.36
C ARG A 249 2.71 13.41 17.88
N ALA A 250 3.24 12.25 17.51
CA ALA A 250 3.02 11.66 16.20
C ALA A 250 2.35 10.30 16.36
N ALA A 251 1.41 9.98 15.47
CA ALA A 251 0.67 8.73 15.53
C ALA A 251 0.77 7.92 14.24
N CYS A 252 0.81 6.61 14.37
CA CYS A 252 0.73 5.70 13.24
C CYS A 252 -0.10 4.46 13.58
N ARG A 253 -0.73 3.90 12.55
CA ARG A 253 -1.22 2.52 12.55
C ARG A 253 -0.24 1.68 11.76
N ALA A 254 0.08 0.49 12.23
CA ALA A 254 0.92 -0.44 11.50
C ALA A 254 0.34 -1.86 11.57
N SER A 255 0.52 -2.63 10.51
CA SER A 255 0.14 -4.04 10.50
C SER A 255 1.16 -4.90 9.76
N THR A 256 1.15 -6.20 10.09
CA THR A 256 1.91 -7.22 9.37
C THR A 256 1.30 -8.60 9.62
N GLU A 257 1.72 -9.61 8.86
CA GLU A 257 1.39 -11.01 9.12
C GLU A 257 2.69 -11.78 9.36
N LEU A 258 2.73 -12.55 10.45
CA LEU A 258 3.85 -13.42 10.80
C LEU A 258 3.42 -14.88 10.71
N HIS A 259 4.34 -15.77 10.33
CA HIS A 259 4.14 -17.20 10.46
C HIS A 259 4.97 -17.73 11.64
N ARG A 260 4.30 -18.34 12.62
CA ARG A 260 4.96 -18.81 13.87
C ARG A 260 6.10 -19.79 13.61
N GLU A 261 6.01 -20.57 12.54
CA GLU A 261 6.99 -21.58 12.15
C GLU A 261 8.33 -20.96 11.72
N ASP A 262 8.31 -19.74 11.17
CA ASP A 262 9.52 -19.02 10.76
C ASP A 262 10.44 -18.70 11.95
N PHE A 263 9.86 -18.68 13.15
CA PHE A 263 10.50 -18.39 14.43
C PHE A 263 10.58 -19.62 15.34
N THR A 264 10.47 -20.83 14.80
CA THR A 264 10.55 -22.10 15.54
C THR A 264 9.46 -22.30 16.61
N LEU A 265 8.40 -21.49 16.60
CA LEU A 265 7.22 -21.69 17.44
C LEU A 265 6.31 -22.76 16.84
N THR A 266 6.75 -24.01 16.89
CA THR A 266 6.13 -25.13 16.17
C THR A 266 5.07 -25.88 16.96
N TRP A 267 4.80 -25.52 18.22
CA TRP A 267 3.78 -26.20 19.03
C TRP A 267 2.47 -26.36 18.27
N GLN A 268 1.94 -27.59 18.25
CA GLN A 268 0.67 -27.89 17.62
C GLN A 268 -0.03 -29.01 18.37
N THR A 269 -1.31 -28.81 18.68
CA THR A 269 -2.23 -29.91 18.92
C THR A 269 -3.01 -30.15 17.64
N MET A 270 -2.87 -31.35 17.08
CA MET A 270 -3.66 -31.76 15.91
C MET A 270 -5.00 -32.30 16.37
N LEU A 271 -6.09 -31.81 15.79
CA LEU A 271 -7.42 -32.38 15.96
C LEU A 271 -7.64 -33.56 15.02
N ALA A 272 -8.67 -34.36 15.30
CA ALA A 272 -9.13 -35.41 14.40
C ALA A 272 -9.30 -34.84 12.98
N ARG A 273 -8.84 -35.59 11.96
CA ARG A 273 -8.78 -35.21 10.53
C ARG A 273 -7.65 -34.24 10.12
N GLY A 274 -6.64 -34.03 10.97
CA GLY A 274 -5.42 -33.33 10.56
C GLY A 274 -5.52 -31.81 10.57
N ILE A 275 -6.50 -31.25 11.28
CA ILE A 275 -6.68 -29.80 11.42
C ILE A 275 -5.86 -29.31 12.62
N ALA A 276 -4.98 -28.32 12.39
CA ALA A 276 -4.26 -27.68 13.48
C ALA A 276 -5.23 -26.89 14.39
N ALA A 277 -5.09 -27.05 15.71
CA ALA A 277 -5.92 -26.30 16.66
C ALA A 277 -5.72 -24.78 16.55
N VAL A 278 -4.52 -24.33 16.16
CA VAL A 278 -4.17 -22.92 15.97
C VAL A 278 -3.49 -22.76 14.61
N GLY A 279 -3.93 -21.77 13.84
CA GLY A 279 -3.35 -21.42 12.54
C GLY A 279 -1.89 -20.96 12.66
N SER A 280 -1.12 -21.13 11.59
CA SER A 280 0.29 -20.73 11.54
C SER A 280 0.48 -19.23 11.31
N SER A 281 -0.43 -18.60 10.57
CA SER A 281 -0.48 -17.13 10.39
C SER A 281 -1.03 -16.41 11.61
N ILE A 282 -0.31 -15.38 12.03
CA ILE A 282 -0.65 -14.47 13.11
C ILE A 282 -0.70 -13.06 12.51
N SER A 283 -1.89 -12.45 12.48
CA SER A 283 -2.03 -11.04 12.09
C SER A 283 -1.61 -10.17 13.26
N ILE A 284 -0.81 -9.14 12.99
CA ILE A 284 -0.34 -8.15 13.96
C ILE A 284 -0.93 -6.80 13.57
N ASP A 285 -1.53 -6.11 14.53
CA ASP A 285 -2.12 -4.79 14.37
C ASP A 285 -1.63 -3.90 15.52
N MET A 286 -1.19 -2.69 15.17
CA MET A 286 -0.60 -1.74 16.10
C MET A 286 -1.19 -0.36 15.88
N ASP A 287 -1.53 0.31 16.98
CA ASP A 287 -1.78 1.76 17.02
C ASP A 287 -0.73 2.34 17.95
N ILE A 288 0.13 3.22 17.44
CA ILE A 288 1.33 3.70 18.16
C ILE A 288 1.29 5.22 18.21
N GLN A 289 1.60 5.76 19.38
CA GLN A 289 1.98 7.15 19.55
C GLN A 289 3.45 7.26 19.96
N ILE A 290 4.14 8.24 19.38
CA ILE A 290 5.48 8.64 19.80
C ILE A 290 5.48 10.10 20.27
N VAL A 291 6.34 10.38 21.23
CA VAL A 291 6.63 11.73 21.76
C VAL A 291 8.11 12.04 21.58
N PRO A 292 8.52 13.31 21.47
CA PRO A 292 9.93 13.67 21.52
C PRO A 292 10.54 13.14 22.82
N LYS A 293 11.74 12.59 22.72
CA LYS A 293 12.49 12.14 23.89
C LYS A 293 12.92 13.36 24.70
N GLY A 294 12.59 13.35 26.00
CA GLY A 294 12.95 14.40 26.95
C GLY A 294 14.44 14.53 27.24
#